data_AF-A0A7I8ERN5-F1
#
_entry.id   AF-A0A7I8ERN5-F1
#
_cell.length_a   1.000
_cell.length_b   1.000
_cell.length_c   1.000
_cell.angle_alpha   90.00
_cell.angle_beta   90.00
_cell.angle_gamma   90.00
#
_symmetry.space_group_name_H-M   'P 1'
#
loop_
_entity.id
_entity.type
_entity.pdbx_description
1 polymer ?
#
loop_
_entity_poly.entity_id
_entity_poly.type
_entity_poly.pdbx_seq_one_letter_code
_entity_poly.pdbx_strand_id
1 'polypeptide(L)'
;MPERCAECGAVLSEGSTCQALFEEFLSLEYTNSAYAQVHFLTVACFMIQHERYSQEALVWIQSTLRIYLEKELTGQQLRQLAAKGTVSATRTWKVIRQADAPSLPKIAWSMTITDVAQSIHDAERYCEQVKQWAHTTLRQMESVH
;
A
#
# COMPACT_ATOMS: atom_id res chain seq x y z
N MET A 1 -25.44 8.15 -0.73
CA MET A 1 -24.63 8.78 -1.81
C MET A 1 -23.21 8.26 -1.71
N PRO A 2 -22.45 8.07 -2.81
CA PRO A 2 -21.08 7.62 -2.70
C PRO A 2 -20.22 8.68 -1.99
N GLU A 3 -19.44 8.25 -1.00
CA GLU A 3 -18.55 9.12 -0.23
C GLU A 3 -17.14 9.08 -0.81
N ARG A 4 -16.43 10.22 -0.80
CA ARG A 4 -15.03 10.27 -1.23
C ARG A 4 -14.11 10.23 -0.04
N CYS A 5 -13.16 9.29 -0.04
CA CYS A 5 -12.10 9.26 0.96
C CYS A 5 -11.27 10.55 0.91
N ALA A 6 -11.11 11.25 2.04
CA ALA A 6 -10.39 12.52 2.11
C ALA A 6 -8.86 12.38 1.94
N GLU A 7 -8.35 11.17 2.15
CA GLU A 7 -6.92 10.83 2.08
C GLU A 7 -6.54 10.37 0.66
N CYS A 8 -7.15 9.29 0.16
CA CYS A 8 -6.77 8.70 -1.14
C CYS A 8 -7.70 9.07 -2.31
N GLY A 9 -8.84 9.71 -2.06
CA GLY A 9 -9.79 10.12 -3.11
C GLY A 9 -10.72 9.02 -3.64
N ALA A 10 -10.62 7.79 -3.11
CA ALA A 10 -11.47 6.65 -3.47
C ALA A 10 -12.96 6.97 -3.35
N VAL A 11 -13.77 6.42 -4.27
CA VAL A 11 -15.23 6.55 -4.27
C VAL A 11 -15.83 5.33 -3.60
N LEU A 12 -16.37 5.50 -2.40
CA LEU A 12 -16.86 4.45 -1.52
C LEU A 12 -18.37 4.30 -1.63
N SER A 13 -18.86 3.07 -1.48
CA SER A 13 -20.27 2.80 -1.24
C SER A 13 -20.71 3.36 0.12
N GLU A 14 -22.00 3.62 0.27
CA GLU A 14 -22.56 4.16 1.50
C GLU A 14 -22.25 3.26 2.71
N GLY A 15 -21.69 3.85 3.76
CA GLY A 15 -21.28 3.14 4.97
C GLY A 15 -19.96 2.34 4.87
N SER A 16 -19.31 2.31 3.70
CA SER A 16 -18.01 1.66 3.52
C SER A 16 -16.86 2.64 3.74
N THR A 17 -15.71 2.12 4.17
CA THR A 17 -14.49 2.90 4.37
C THR A 17 -13.30 2.20 3.73
N CYS A 18 -12.27 2.95 3.34
CA CYS A 18 -11.02 2.35 2.88
C CYS A 18 -10.38 1.44 3.95
N GLN A 19 -10.59 1.74 5.23
CA GLN A 19 -10.13 0.90 6.34
C GLN A 19 -10.84 -0.46 6.36
N ALA A 20 -12.16 -0.49 6.18
CA ALA A 20 -12.93 -1.74 6.13
C ALA A 20 -12.51 -2.63 4.93
N LEU A 21 -12.33 -2.02 3.74
CA LEU A 21 -11.82 -2.74 2.56
C LEU A 21 -10.41 -3.29 2.81
N PHE A 22 -9.55 -2.50 3.46
CA PHE A 22 -8.20 -2.94 3.79
C PHE A 22 -8.19 -4.13 4.75
N GLU A 23 -9.02 -4.10 5.80
CA GLU A 23 -9.17 -5.21 6.74
C GLU A 23 -9.70 -6.48 6.05
N GLU A 24 -10.63 -6.32 5.10
CA GLU A 24 -11.12 -7.43 4.28
C GLU A 24 -10.00 -8.05 3.43
N PHE A 25 -9.19 -7.22 2.77
CA PHE A 25 -8.03 -7.67 2.00
C PHE A 25 -7.05 -8.42 2.88
N LEU A 26 -6.71 -7.87 4.06
CA LEU A 26 -5.79 -8.51 5.00
C LEU A 26 -6.32 -9.85 5.51
N SER A 27 -7.62 -9.94 5.80
CA SER A 27 -8.25 -11.20 6.21
C SER A 27 -8.15 -12.25 5.09
N LEU A 28 -8.39 -11.85 3.84
CA LEU A 28 -8.33 -12.74 2.69
C LEU A 28 -6.90 -13.21 2.41
N GLU A 29 -5.94 -12.30 2.42
CA GLU A 29 -4.50 -12.60 2.26
C GLU A 29 -3.95 -13.49 3.38
N TYR A 30 -4.47 -13.37 4.59
CA TYR A 30 -4.09 -14.23 5.72
C TYR A 30 -4.70 -15.63 5.61
N THR A 31 -5.93 -15.74 5.14
CA THR A 31 -6.69 -17.01 5.12
C THR A 31 -6.50 -17.82 3.84
N ASN A 32 -6.04 -17.20 2.75
CA ASN A 32 -5.88 -17.87 1.46
C ASN A 32 -4.52 -17.56 0.82
N SER A 33 -3.72 -18.60 0.62
CA SER A 33 -2.36 -18.50 0.05
C SER A 33 -2.33 -17.97 -1.38
N ALA A 34 -3.43 -18.11 -2.15
CA ALA A 34 -3.53 -17.55 -3.50
C ALA A 34 -3.53 -16.00 -3.49
N TYR A 35 -3.98 -15.38 -2.39
CA TYR A 35 -3.99 -13.92 -2.21
C TYR A 35 -2.73 -13.43 -1.48
N ALA A 36 -2.16 -14.25 -0.59
CA ALA A 36 -1.03 -13.88 0.28
C ALA A 36 0.21 -13.33 -0.44
N GLN A 37 0.41 -13.70 -1.72
CA GLN A 37 1.60 -13.32 -2.49
C GLN A 37 1.76 -11.81 -2.74
N VAL A 38 0.69 -11.02 -2.62
CA VAL A 38 0.72 -9.56 -2.82
C VAL A 38 0.61 -8.75 -1.53
N HIS A 39 0.58 -9.40 -0.37
CA HIS A 39 0.36 -8.74 0.93
C HIS A 39 1.26 -7.51 1.19
N PHE A 40 2.55 -7.63 0.87
CA PHE A 40 3.49 -6.52 1.01
C PHE A 40 3.06 -5.28 0.20
N LEU A 41 2.61 -5.49 -1.05
CA LEU A 41 2.14 -4.42 -1.91
C LEU A 41 0.86 -3.79 -1.37
N THR A 42 -0.09 -4.62 -0.92
CA THR A 42 -1.35 -4.17 -0.33
C THR A 42 -1.12 -3.22 0.84
N VAL A 43 -0.28 -3.63 1.80
CA VAL A 43 0.08 -2.81 2.97
C VAL A 43 0.80 -1.53 2.54
N ALA A 44 1.79 -1.63 1.66
CA ALA A 44 2.59 -0.47 1.24
C ALA A 44 1.73 0.58 0.53
N CYS A 45 0.91 0.17 -0.46
CA CYS A 45 0.07 1.10 -1.23
C CYS A 45 -0.98 1.76 -0.33
N PHE A 46 -1.64 0.97 0.53
CA PHE A 46 -2.63 1.53 1.45
C PHE A 46 -2.01 2.59 2.37
N MET A 47 -0.86 2.26 3.00
CA MET A 47 -0.17 3.16 3.91
C MET A 47 0.35 4.43 3.22
N ILE A 48 0.81 4.34 1.97
CA ILE A 48 1.24 5.49 1.16
C ILE A 48 0.05 6.39 0.84
N GLN A 49 -1.02 5.83 0.26
CA GLN A 49 -2.15 6.63 -0.22
C GLN A 49 -2.98 7.26 0.90
N HIS A 50 -2.85 6.76 2.13
CA HIS A 50 -3.52 7.30 3.32
C HIS A 50 -2.56 8.05 4.26
N GLU A 51 -1.41 8.52 3.75
CA GLU A 51 -0.45 9.34 4.49
C GLU A 51 -0.03 8.74 5.84
N ARG A 52 0.04 7.41 5.98
CA ARG A 52 0.28 6.76 7.29
C ARG A 52 1.76 6.55 7.60
N TYR A 53 2.63 6.69 6.60
CA TYR A 53 4.07 6.65 6.78
C TYR A 53 4.63 8.01 7.25
N SER A 54 5.63 7.96 8.13
CA SER A 54 6.51 9.11 8.37
C SER A 54 7.27 9.49 7.09
N GLN A 55 7.90 10.67 7.08
CA GLN A 55 8.67 11.12 5.91
C GLN A 55 9.81 10.14 5.58
N GLU A 56 10.54 9.69 6.60
CA GLU A 56 11.64 8.74 6.44
C GLU A 56 11.12 7.37 5.98
N ALA A 57 9.96 6.95 6.49
CA ALA A 57 9.31 5.72 6.05
C ALA A 57 8.82 5.79 4.63
N LEU A 58 8.36 6.94 4.18
CA LEU A 58 7.89 7.14 2.82
C LEU A 58 9.04 6.99 1.81
N VAL A 59 10.20 7.60 2.08
CA VAL A 59 11.40 7.47 1.24
C VAL A 59 11.89 6.02 1.20
N TRP A 60 11.91 5.36 2.36
CA TRP A 60 12.33 3.97 2.47
C TRP A 60 11.38 3.01 1.74
N ILE A 61 10.07 3.15 1.94
CA ILE A 61 9.09 2.25 1.32
C ILE A 61 9.03 2.47 -0.19
N GLN A 62 9.19 3.72 -0.68
CA GLN A 62 9.28 4.02 -2.11
C GLN A 62 10.46 3.29 -2.76
N SER A 63 11.63 3.35 -2.14
CA SER A 63 12.84 2.64 -2.60
C SER A 63 12.64 1.12 -2.58
N THR A 64 11.98 0.62 -1.52
CA THR A 64 11.69 -0.81 -1.36
C THR A 64 10.69 -1.31 -2.41
N LEU A 65 9.63 -0.55 -2.68
CA LEU A 65 8.65 -0.84 -3.73
C LEU A 65 9.30 -0.85 -5.10
N ARG A 66 10.16 0.12 -5.41
CA ARG A 66 10.90 0.15 -6.68
C ARG A 66 11.72 -1.13 -6.87
N ILE A 67 12.52 -1.49 -5.88
CA ILE A 67 13.33 -2.73 -5.91
C ILE A 67 12.45 -3.96 -6.07
N TYR A 68 11.32 -4.02 -5.35
CA TYR A 68 10.40 -5.16 -5.43
C TYR A 68 9.79 -5.34 -6.82
N LEU A 69 9.31 -4.24 -7.40
CA LEU A 69 8.66 -4.23 -8.72
C LEU A 69 9.65 -4.43 -9.87
N GLU A 70 10.89 -3.92 -9.77
CA GLU A 70 11.91 -4.07 -10.81
C GLU A 70 12.57 -5.46 -10.83
N LYS A 71 12.76 -6.07 -9.66
CA LYS A 71 13.55 -7.31 -9.53
C LYS A 71 12.72 -8.59 -9.45
N GLU A 72 11.39 -8.50 -9.59
CA GLU A 72 10.45 -9.61 -9.38
C GLU A 72 10.83 -10.44 -8.14
N LEU A 73 11.17 -9.76 -7.03
CA LEU A 73 11.76 -10.44 -5.88
C LEU A 73 10.81 -11.52 -5.36
N THR A 74 11.36 -12.72 -5.15
CA THR A 74 10.64 -13.83 -4.52
C THR A 74 10.21 -13.45 -3.09
N GLY A 75 9.13 -14.08 -2.59
CA GLY A 75 8.63 -13.83 -1.22
C GLY A 75 9.68 -14.03 -0.11
N GLN A 76 10.72 -14.84 -0.34
CA GLN A 76 11.84 -15.01 0.59
C GLN A 76 12.81 -13.81 0.57
N GLN A 77 13.10 -13.26 -0.60
CA GLN A 77 13.94 -12.07 -0.74
C GLN A 77 13.24 -10.83 -0.15
N LEU A 78 11.91 -10.75 -0.28
CA LEU A 78 11.09 -9.78 0.42
C LEU A 78 11.23 -9.90 1.94
N ARG A 79 11.04 -11.10 2.50
CA ARG A 79 11.19 -11.31 3.95
C ARG A 79 12.59 -10.94 4.44
N GLN A 80 13.62 -11.17 3.63
CA GLN A 80 14.98 -10.75 3.96
C GLN A 80 15.18 -9.23 3.85
N LEU A 81 14.56 -8.57 2.86
CA LEU A 81 14.62 -7.11 2.69
C LEU A 81 13.84 -6.40 3.80
N ALA A 82 12.63 -6.90 4.11
CA ALA A 82 11.83 -6.49 5.25
C ALA A 82 12.62 -6.73 6.54
N ALA A 83 13.15 -7.92 6.79
CA ALA A 83 13.98 -8.20 7.96
C ALA A 83 15.18 -7.24 8.07
N LYS A 84 15.88 -6.94 6.97
CA LYS A 84 16.98 -5.95 6.96
C LYS A 84 16.51 -4.52 7.24
N GLY A 85 15.28 -4.15 6.84
CA GLY A 85 14.64 -2.86 7.15
C GLY A 85 13.90 -2.80 8.49
N THR A 86 13.54 -3.96 9.07
CA THR A 86 12.77 -4.15 10.31
C THR A 86 13.62 -4.71 11.46
N VAL A 87 14.94 -4.88 11.30
CA VAL A 87 15.82 -5.09 12.47
C VAL A 87 15.75 -3.80 13.30
N SER A 88 14.81 -3.82 14.24
CA SER A 88 14.42 -2.76 15.16
C SER A 88 15.59 -2.24 16.02
N ALA A 89 16.76 -2.87 15.96
CA ALA A 89 17.92 -2.50 16.76
C ALA A 89 18.75 -1.33 16.20
N THR A 90 18.60 -0.96 14.92
CA THR A 90 19.45 0.07 14.28
C THR A 90 18.69 1.28 13.73
N ARG A 91 17.36 1.31 13.86
CA ARG A 91 16.53 2.33 13.24
C ARG A 91 16.15 3.43 14.23
N THR A 92 16.59 4.66 13.97
CA THR A 92 16.31 5.84 14.83
C THR A 92 15.00 6.57 14.51
N TRP A 93 14.32 6.24 13.40
CA TRP A 93 13.12 6.93 12.91
C TRP A 93 11.84 6.10 13.09
N LYS A 94 10.66 6.72 13.20
CA LYS A 94 9.34 6.05 13.41
C LYS A 94 8.68 5.62 12.10
N VAL A 95 7.98 4.47 12.04
CA VAL A 95 7.37 3.97 10.78
C VAL A 95 6.09 4.73 10.53
N ILE A 96 5.26 4.77 11.56
CA ILE A 96 3.96 5.42 11.54
C ILE A 96 4.14 6.91 11.75
N ARG A 97 3.47 7.66 10.89
CA ARG A 97 3.34 9.11 10.99
C ARG A 97 2.79 9.52 12.35
N GLN A 98 3.33 10.58 12.93
CA GLN A 98 2.80 11.16 14.17
C GLN A 98 1.70 12.17 13.84
N ALA A 99 0.72 12.33 14.75
CA ALA A 99 -0.44 13.19 14.51
C ALA A 99 -0.10 14.68 14.31
N ASP A 100 1.05 15.13 14.81
CA ASP A 100 1.58 16.49 14.69
C ASP A 100 2.46 16.71 13.45
N ALA A 101 2.67 15.68 12.62
CA ALA A 101 3.53 15.78 11.44
C ALA A 101 2.92 16.67 10.33
N PRO A 102 3.69 17.58 9.68
CA PRO A 102 3.19 18.47 8.63
C PRO A 102 2.67 17.72 7.41
N SER A 103 1.42 17.99 6.99
CA SER A 103 0.72 17.29 5.89
C SER A 103 1.59 17.05 4.66
N LEU A 104 1.47 15.88 4.04
CA LEU A 104 2.19 15.60 2.80
C LEU A 104 1.50 16.27 1.59
N PRO A 105 2.24 16.54 0.51
CA PRO A 105 1.63 16.95 -0.75
C PRO A 105 0.56 15.94 -1.17
N LYS A 106 -0.66 16.43 -1.45
CA LYS A 106 -1.74 15.56 -1.91
C LYS A 106 -1.48 15.12 -3.34
N ILE A 107 -1.58 13.82 -3.56
CA ILE A 107 -1.48 13.20 -4.89
C ILE A 107 -2.89 12.82 -5.33
N ALA A 108 -3.28 13.22 -6.54
CA ALA A 108 -4.53 12.76 -7.15
C ALA A 108 -4.34 11.34 -7.68
N TRP A 109 -4.51 10.35 -6.81
CA TRP A 109 -4.35 8.94 -7.17
C TRP A 109 -5.32 8.53 -8.27
N SER A 110 -4.80 7.95 -9.35
CA SER A 110 -5.63 7.48 -10.47
C SER A 110 -6.15 6.06 -10.25
N MET A 111 -5.60 5.36 -9.26
CA MET A 111 -6.01 4.04 -8.83
C MET A 111 -5.93 3.96 -7.30
N THR A 112 -6.95 3.40 -6.69
CA THR A 112 -7.17 3.35 -5.24
C THR A 112 -7.60 1.95 -4.81
N ILE A 113 -7.77 1.76 -3.50
CA ILE A 113 -8.23 0.49 -2.94
C ILE A 113 -9.58 0.02 -3.50
N THR A 114 -10.47 0.94 -3.90
CA THR A 114 -11.78 0.58 -4.48
C THR A 114 -11.66 -0.01 -5.88
N ASP A 115 -10.61 0.32 -6.63
CA ASP A 115 -10.36 -0.28 -7.94
C ASP A 115 -9.91 -1.74 -7.80
N VAL A 116 -9.10 -2.02 -6.79
CA VAL A 116 -8.67 -3.40 -6.44
C VAL A 116 -9.84 -4.21 -5.88
N ALA A 117 -10.72 -3.59 -5.08
CA ALA A 117 -11.86 -4.28 -4.47
C ALA A 117 -12.81 -4.90 -5.50
N GLN A 118 -12.84 -4.38 -6.74
CA GLN A 118 -13.66 -4.93 -7.83
C GLN A 118 -13.23 -6.34 -8.25
N SER A 119 -12.00 -6.77 -7.95
CA SER A 119 -11.49 -8.11 -8.25
C SER A 119 -11.34 -9.01 -7.03
N ILE A 120 -11.89 -8.63 -5.88
CA ILE A 120 -11.66 -9.35 -4.60
C ILE A 120 -12.10 -10.82 -4.61
N HIS A 121 -13.02 -11.20 -5.51
CA HIS A 121 -13.52 -12.58 -5.60
C HIS A 121 -12.73 -13.47 -6.57
N ASP A 122 -11.71 -12.94 -7.24
CA ASP A 122 -10.85 -13.65 -8.18
C ASP A 122 -9.39 -13.45 -7.77
N ALA A 123 -8.75 -14.52 -7.30
CA ALA A 123 -7.41 -14.44 -6.72
C ALA A 123 -6.35 -13.97 -7.73
N GLU A 124 -6.44 -14.42 -8.98
CA GLU A 124 -5.49 -14.06 -10.03
C GLU A 124 -5.66 -12.58 -10.36
N ARG A 125 -6.89 -12.16 -10.65
CA ARG A 125 -7.20 -10.77 -10.97
C ARG A 125 -6.94 -9.83 -9.79
N TYR A 126 -7.20 -10.25 -8.55
CA TYR A 126 -6.84 -9.51 -7.34
C TYR A 126 -5.34 -9.25 -7.30
N CYS A 127 -4.52 -10.29 -7.47
CA CYS A 127 -3.08 -10.16 -7.44
C CYS A 127 -2.55 -9.24 -8.55
N GLU A 128 -3.13 -9.32 -9.75
CA GLU A 128 -2.81 -8.40 -10.85
C GLU A 128 -3.18 -6.96 -10.52
N GLN A 129 -4.38 -6.72 -9.98
CA GLN A 129 -4.84 -5.38 -9.60
C GLN A 129 -3.98 -4.79 -8.48
N VAL A 130 -3.55 -5.57 -7.48
CA VAL A 130 -2.64 -5.09 -6.44
C VAL A 130 -1.27 -4.73 -7.02
N LYS A 131 -0.73 -5.53 -7.95
CA LYS A 131 0.53 -5.20 -8.65
C LYS A 131 0.40 -3.91 -9.47
N GLN A 132 -0.71 -3.76 -10.20
CA GLN A 132 -1.00 -2.57 -10.97
C GLN A 132 -1.16 -1.33 -10.07
N TRP A 133 -1.80 -1.50 -8.91
CA TRP A 133 -1.94 -0.45 -7.89
C TRP A 133 -0.58 0.01 -7.36
N ALA A 134 0.34 -0.93 -7.12
CA ALA A 134 1.70 -0.63 -6.70
C ALA A 134 2.50 0.13 -7.76
N HIS A 135 2.47 -0.31 -9.02
CA HIS A 135 3.12 0.41 -10.12
C HIS A 135 2.57 1.82 -10.31
N THR A 136 1.25 1.98 -10.21
CA THR A 136 0.58 3.27 -10.36
C THR A 136 0.94 4.20 -9.20
N THR A 137 0.91 3.70 -7.96
CA THR A 137 1.29 4.45 -6.77
C THR A 137 2.73 4.95 -6.87
N LEU A 138 3.67 4.06 -7.20
CA LEU A 138 5.10 4.43 -7.32
C LEU A 138 5.31 5.52 -8.39
N ARG A 139 4.72 5.35 -9.59
CA ARG A 139 4.83 6.31 -10.68
C ARG A 139 4.27 7.69 -10.30
N GLN A 140 3.12 7.72 -9.61
CA GLN A 140 2.49 8.98 -9.22
C GLN A 140 3.24 9.68 -8.09
N MET A 141 3.86 8.94 -7.15
CA MET A 141 4.77 9.52 -6.17
C MET A 141 5.96 10.24 -6.82
N GLU A 142 6.49 9.68 -7.90
CA GLU A 142 7.65 10.23 -8.61
C GLU A 142 7.31 11.48 -9.45
N SER A 143 6.04 11.64 -9.85
CA SER A 143 5.58 12.81 -10.64
C SER A 143 5.35 14.09 -9.83
N VAL A 144 5.55 14.05 -8.50
CA VAL A 144 5.30 15.18 -7.58
C VAL A 144 6.60 15.91 -7.20
N HIS A 145 7.72 15.53 -7.82
CA HIS A 145 9.03 16.18 -7.73
C HIS A 145 9.38 16.93 -9.01
#